data_AF-A0A961SGH8-F1
#
_entry.id   AF-A0A961SGH8-F1
#
_cell.length_a   1.000
_cell.length_b   1.000
_cell.length_c   1.000
_cell.angle_alpha   90.00
_cell.angle_beta   90.00
_cell.angle_gamma   90.00
#
_symmetry.space_group_name_H-M   'P 1'
#
loop_
_entity.id
_entity.type
_entity.pdbx_description
1 polymer ?
#
loop_
_entity_poly.entity_id
_entity_poly.type
_entity_poly.pdbx_seq_one_letter_code
_entity_poly.pdbx_strand_id
1 'polypeptide(L)'
;MFRAMILRATIASVVLTALPVATTAAPARIVILTNSEAADAWRLCEIGQQRAEALRYNYLGDKAAKSLFKEDEPPAFFFAITPLTVATATPASLSWRKPIIHYSVMPQDDAKKTEEALHERTREAAGNILNNPALRGKTVVMVWDRRHIADPDFEAKYERESAVTLRQLFHLDIVPGVPREWPKDNHDYFWIVDFPDGSNVPLKFEMMKQDFGKSFPNVPANEWDEQGGLDAGSGCAATP
;
A
#
# COMPACT_ATOMS: atom_id res chain seq x y z
N MET A 1 -28.95 21.03 77.91
CA MET A 1 -29.66 20.10 77.02
C MET A 1 -29.19 20.35 75.59
N PHE A 2 -28.63 19.29 75.00
CA PHE A 2 -28.30 18.96 73.60
C PHE A 2 -28.26 20.01 72.46
N ARG A 3 -27.11 19.99 71.77
CA ARG A 3 -26.79 20.53 70.43
C ARG A 3 -27.67 19.91 69.33
N ALA A 4 -27.90 20.66 68.25
CA ALA A 4 -27.94 20.10 66.90
C ALA A 4 -27.37 21.10 65.89
N MET A 5 -26.27 20.68 65.28
CA MET A 5 -25.40 21.36 64.32
C MET A 5 -25.90 20.99 62.93
N ILE A 6 -26.36 21.94 62.12
CA ILE A 6 -26.79 21.68 60.74
C ILE A 6 -25.55 21.74 59.84
N LEU A 7 -25.01 20.56 59.54
CA LEU A 7 -23.91 20.37 58.60
C LEU A 7 -24.49 20.39 57.17
N ARG A 8 -24.20 21.45 56.41
CA ARG A 8 -24.48 21.49 54.96
C ARG A 8 -23.42 20.67 54.23
N ALA A 9 -23.76 19.46 53.79
CA ALA A 9 -22.94 18.68 52.89
C ALA A 9 -23.16 19.15 51.44
N THR A 10 -22.14 19.75 50.83
CA THR A 10 -22.08 20.03 49.39
C THR A 10 -21.46 18.81 48.71
N ILE A 11 -22.24 18.11 47.87
CA ILE A 11 -21.75 16.99 47.06
C ILE A 11 -21.12 17.58 45.80
N ALA A 12 -19.79 17.59 45.74
CA ALA A 12 -19.06 17.89 44.51
C ALA A 12 -19.01 16.61 43.64
N SER A 13 -19.82 16.56 42.58
CA SER A 13 -19.71 15.51 41.58
C SER A 13 -18.54 15.81 40.65
N VAL A 14 -17.45 15.07 40.81
CA VAL A 14 -16.34 15.05 39.85
C VAL A 14 -16.79 14.22 38.66
N VAL A 15 -17.24 14.89 37.58
CA VAL A 15 -17.46 14.24 36.28
C VAL A 15 -16.09 14.03 35.65
N LEU A 16 -15.56 12.81 35.77
CA LEU A 16 -14.35 12.41 35.08
C LEU A 16 -14.71 12.17 33.60
N THR A 17 -14.55 13.19 32.77
CA THR A 17 -14.68 13.06 31.32
C THR A 17 -13.56 12.15 30.81
N ALA A 18 -13.85 10.87 30.62
CA ALA A 18 -12.99 9.96 29.89
C ALA A 18 -12.91 10.46 28.45
N LEU A 19 -11.81 11.14 28.11
CA LEU A 19 -11.48 11.45 26.72
C LEU A 19 -11.34 10.10 25.99
N PRO A 20 -12.08 9.85 24.91
CA PRO A 20 -11.86 8.66 24.12
C PRO A 20 -10.44 8.73 23.58
N VAL A 21 -9.57 7.82 24.02
CA VAL A 21 -8.31 7.58 23.35
C VAL A 21 -8.71 7.13 21.95
N ALA A 22 -8.42 7.94 20.94
CA ALA A 22 -8.66 7.56 19.55
C ALA A 22 -7.81 6.33 19.27
N THR A 23 -8.42 5.15 19.37
CA THR A 23 -7.78 3.90 18.97
C THR A 23 -7.64 3.97 17.46
N THR A 24 -6.42 4.16 16.97
CA THR A 24 -6.20 4.26 15.52
C THR A 24 -6.50 2.89 14.90
N ALA A 25 -7.03 2.91 13.68
CA ALA A 25 -7.62 1.74 13.04
C ALA A 25 -6.71 1.13 11.95
N ALA A 26 -5.41 1.39 12.02
CA ALA A 26 -4.48 0.98 10.98
C ALA A 26 -4.39 -0.56 10.83
N PRO A 27 -4.12 -1.05 9.60
CA PRO A 27 -3.79 -2.46 9.38
C PRO A 27 -2.53 -2.85 10.13
N ALA A 28 -2.41 -4.11 10.54
CA ALA A 28 -1.16 -4.62 11.14
C ALA A 28 -0.02 -4.66 10.13
N ARG A 29 -0.35 -4.87 8.85
CA ARG A 29 0.64 -4.93 7.76
C ARG A 29 0.07 -4.40 6.45
N ILE A 30 0.88 -3.63 5.73
CA ILE A 30 0.64 -3.22 4.35
C ILE A 30 1.75 -3.80 3.47
N VAL A 31 1.39 -4.56 2.45
CA VAL A 31 2.30 -5.02 1.40
C VAL A 31 2.10 -4.13 0.18
N ILE A 32 3.10 -3.31 -0.15
CA ILE A 32 3.07 -2.36 -1.25
C ILE A 32 3.93 -2.88 -2.41
N LEU A 33 3.44 -2.78 -3.64
CA LEU A 33 4.18 -3.04 -4.86
C LEU A 33 3.67 -2.13 -5.98
N THR A 34 4.47 -1.96 -7.03
CA THR A 34 4.03 -1.28 -8.26
C THR A 34 3.29 -2.25 -9.20
N ASN A 35 2.69 -1.72 -10.27
CA ASN A 35 2.15 -2.55 -11.36
C ASN A 35 3.24 -3.39 -12.03
N SER A 36 2.84 -4.43 -12.75
CA SER A 36 3.71 -5.22 -13.63
C SER A 36 3.95 -4.49 -14.96
N GLU A 37 4.84 -5.04 -15.78
CA GLU A 37 5.26 -4.48 -17.05
C GLU A 37 4.07 -4.17 -17.98
N ALA A 38 4.06 -2.95 -18.51
CA ALA A 38 2.96 -2.43 -19.31
C ALA A 38 3.24 -2.61 -20.80
N ALA A 39 2.20 -2.84 -21.61
CA ALA A 39 2.29 -2.63 -23.07
C ALA A 39 1.94 -1.18 -23.43
N ASP A 40 1.01 -0.59 -22.68
CA ASP A 40 0.54 0.79 -22.79
C ASP A 40 -0.12 1.20 -21.45
N ALA A 41 -0.71 2.39 -21.37
CA ALA A 41 -1.33 2.89 -20.14
C ALA A 41 -2.56 2.10 -19.66
N TRP A 42 -3.11 1.19 -20.47
CA TRP A 42 -4.34 0.45 -20.20
C TRP A 42 -4.13 -1.02 -19.87
N ARG A 43 -3.09 -1.65 -20.41
CA ARG A 43 -2.88 -3.11 -20.29
C ARG A 43 -1.43 -3.51 -20.07
N LEU A 44 -1.28 -4.64 -19.39
CA LEU A 44 0.00 -5.33 -19.22
C LEU A 44 0.47 -5.94 -20.55
N CYS A 45 1.79 -5.93 -20.78
CA CYS A 45 2.41 -6.73 -21.83
C CYS A 45 2.43 -8.21 -21.43
N GLU A 46 2.88 -9.11 -22.31
CA GLU A 46 2.92 -10.55 -22.01
C GLU A 46 3.79 -10.86 -20.79
N ILE A 47 4.96 -10.21 -20.67
CA ILE A 47 5.83 -10.35 -19.49
C ILE A 47 5.13 -9.85 -18.22
N GLY A 48 4.42 -8.73 -18.30
CA GLY A 48 3.66 -8.21 -17.16
C GLY A 48 2.54 -9.14 -16.72
N GLN A 49 1.87 -9.81 -17.66
CA GLN A 49 0.88 -10.85 -17.35
C GLN A 49 1.54 -12.06 -16.68
N GLN A 50 2.71 -12.49 -17.16
CA GLN A 50 3.49 -13.55 -16.53
C GLN A 50 3.91 -13.16 -15.10
N ARG A 51 4.35 -11.91 -14.86
CA ARG A 51 4.65 -11.41 -13.51
C ARG A 51 3.42 -11.42 -12.61
N ALA A 52 2.26 -10.99 -13.10
CA ALA A 52 1.02 -10.99 -12.31
C ALA A 52 0.62 -12.41 -11.87
N GLU A 53 0.73 -13.41 -12.76
CA GLU A 53 0.55 -14.82 -12.38
C GLU A 53 1.66 -15.30 -11.44
N ALA A 54 2.91 -14.93 -11.68
CA ALA A 54 4.03 -15.29 -10.82
C ALA A 54 3.85 -14.77 -9.39
N LEU A 55 3.37 -13.53 -9.24
CA LEU A 55 3.00 -12.93 -7.96
C LEU A 55 1.93 -13.76 -7.25
N ARG A 56 0.88 -14.17 -7.96
CA ARG A 56 -0.16 -15.06 -7.41
C ARG A 56 0.44 -16.38 -6.91
N TYR A 57 1.19 -17.10 -7.75
CA TYR A 57 1.68 -18.44 -7.39
C TYR A 57 2.79 -18.44 -6.34
N ASN A 58 3.57 -17.36 -6.24
CA ASN A 58 4.73 -17.32 -5.37
C ASN A 58 4.48 -16.55 -4.07
N TYR A 59 3.70 -15.47 -4.06
CA TYR A 59 3.65 -14.57 -2.90
C TYR A 59 2.25 -14.18 -2.45
N LEU A 60 1.39 -13.77 -3.39
CA LEU A 60 0.17 -13.04 -3.09
C LEU A 60 -1.11 -13.89 -3.17
N GLY A 61 -1.06 -15.09 -3.75
CA GLY A 61 -2.24 -15.93 -3.96
C GLY A 61 -2.49 -16.95 -2.86
N ASP A 62 -3.68 -17.56 -2.90
CA ASP A 62 -4.01 -18.72 -2.06
C ASP A 62 -3.04 -19.86 -2.35
N LYS A 63 -2.46 -20.44 -1.29
CA LYS A 63 -1.45 -21.51 -1.35
C LYS A 63 -0.19 -21.15 -2.14
N ALA A 64 0.18 -19.87 -2.15
CA ALA A 64 1.40 -19.41 -2.76
C ALA A 64 2.65 -20.08 -2.14
N ALA A 65 3.65 -20.41 -2.97
CA ALA A 65 4.83 -21.18 -2.56
C ALA A 65 5.69 -20.49 -1.48
N LYS A 66 5.73 -19.15 -1.51
CA LYS A 66 6.44 -18.26 -0.58
C LYS A 66 5.46 -17.21 -0.02
N SER A 67 4.26 -17.67 0.36
CA SER A 67 3.14 -16.80 0.78
C SER A 67 3.56 -15.72 1.77
N LEU A 68 3.14 -14.47 1.53
CA LEU A 68 3.27 -13.36 2.47
C LEU A 68 2.20 -13.37 3.57
N PHE A 69 1.29 -14.34 3.52
CA PHE A 69 0.16 -14.51 4.43
C PHE A 69 0.24 -15.86 5.14
N LYS A 70 -0.20 -15.90 6.39
CA LYS A 70 -0.40 -17.17 7.10
C LYS A 70 -1.68 -17.82 6.60
N GLU A 71 -1.76 -19.15 6.72
CA GLU A 71 -2.91 -19.93 6.26
C GLU A 71 -4.23 -19.52 6.93
N ASP A 72 -4.17 -19.10 8.19
CA ASP A 72 -5.30 -18.61 8.99
C ASP A 72 -5.50 -17.08 8.93
N GLU A 73 -4.60 -16.35 8.28
CA GLU A 73 -4.61 -14.89 8.16
C GLU A 73 -4.48 -14.44 6.69
N PRO A 74 -5.51 -14.69 5.84
CA PRO A 74 -5.50 -14.24 4.45
C PRO A 74 -5.50 -12.70 4.36
N PRO A 75 -5.11 -12.12 3.21
CA PRO A 75 -5.22 -10.68 3.01
C PRO A 75 -6.68 -10.25 3.15
N ALA A 76 -6.91 -9.14 3.86
CA ALA A 76 -8.25 -8.59 4.02
C ALA A 76 -8.78 -8.05 2.69
N PHE A 77 -7.97 -7.23 2.00
CA PHE A 77 -8.30 -6.60 0.73
C PHE A 77 -7.07 -6.39 -0.14
N PHE A 78 -7.32 -6.33 -1.44
CA PHE A 78 -6.40 -5.82 -2.44
C PHE A 78 -6.85 -4.41 -2.83
N PHE A 79 -5.92 -3.46 -2.89
CA PHE A 79 -6.15 -2.09 -3.32
C PHE A 79 -5.37 -1.81 -4.60
N ALA A 80 -5.99 -1.09 -5.51
CA ALA A 80 -5.40 -0.69 -6.79
C ALA A 80 -5.91 0.70 -7.20
N ILE A 81 -5.19 1.40 -8.09
CA ILE A 81 -5.49 2.78 -8.52
C ILE A 81 -5.65 2.93 -10.03
N THR A 82 -4.85 2.26 -10.84
CA THR A 82 -4.88 2.33 -12.31
C THR A 82 -5.28 0.99 -12.93
N PRO A 83 -5.68 0.96 -14.22
CA PRO A 83 -5.92 -0.29 -14.94
C PRO A 83 -4.76 -1.29 -14.84
N LEU A 84 -3.51 -0.82 -14.90
CA LEU A 84 -2.32 -1.64 -14.78
C LEU A 84 -2.21 -2.29 -13.39
N THR A 85 -2.40 -1.50 -12.33
CA THR A 85 -2.36 -2.02 -10.95
C THR A 85 -3.50 -3.03 -10.68
N VAL A 86 -4.69 -2.81 -11.26
CA VAL A 86 -5.80 -3.77 -11.19
C VAL A 86 -5.44 -5.07 -11.91
N ALA A 87 -4.90 -4.99 -13.14
CA ALA A 87 -4.50 -6.16 -13.90
C ALA A 87 -3.42 -6.97 -13.16
N THR A 88 -2.47 -6.31 -12.51
CA THR A 88 -1.44 -6.96 -11.69
C THR A 88 -2.02 -7.66 -10.44
N ALA A 89 -2.97 -7.02 -9.75
CA ALA A 89 -3.57 -7.59 -8.54
C ALA A 89 -4.57 -8.74 -8.83
N THR A 90 -5.17 -8.75 -10.02
CA THR A 90 -6.32 -9.60 -10.35
C THR A 90 -6.06 -11.09 -10.14
N PRO A 91 -4.97 -11.70 -10.65
CA PRO A 91 -4.72 -13.13 -10.45
C PRO A 91 -4.66 -13.52 -8.96
N ALA A 92 -3.97 -12.72 -8.14
CA ALA A 92 -3.87 -12.96 -6.71
C ALA A 92 -5.22 -12.79 -6.00
N SER A 93 -5.92 -11.69 -6.28
CA SER A 93 -7.22 -11.38 -5.67
C SER A 93 -8.29 -12.46 -5.96
N LEU A 94 -8.34 -12.94 -7.21
CA LEU A 94 -9.25 -14.03 -7.62
C LEU A 94 -8.94 -15.34 -6.92
N SER A 95 -7.67 -15.68 -6.69
CA SER A 95 -7.30 -16.91 -5.99
C SER A 95 -7.83 -16.97 -4.55
N TRP A 96 -7.93 -15.82 -3.88
CA TRP A 96 -8.53 -15.68 -2.56
C TRP A 96 -10.05 -15.45 -2.59
N ARG A 97 -10.65 -15.29 -3.77
CA ARG A 97 -12.06 -14.87 -3.97
C ARG A 97 -12.36 -13.57 -3.23
N LYS A 98 -11.42 -12.62 -3.26
CA LYS A 98 -11.57 -11.29 -2.68
C LYS A 98 -11.85 -10.26 -3.76
N PRO A 99 -12.53 -9.14 -3.44
CA PRO A 99 -12.61 -8.01 -4.34
C PRO A 99 -11.30 -7.21 -4.33
N ILE A 100 -11.08 -6.46 -5.42
CA ILE A 100 -10.13 -5.35 -5.45
C ILE A 100 -10.92 -4.07 -5.14
N ILE A 101 -10.50 -3.32 -4.12
CA ILE A 101 -11.00 -1.98 -3.86
C ILE A 101 -10.22 -1.02 -4.76
N HIS A 102 -10.92 -0.38 -5.69
CA HIS A 102 -10.32 0.40 -6.76
C HIS A 102 -10.49 1.90 -6.51
N TYR A 103 -9.37 2.61 -6.31
CA TYR A 103 -9.31 4.07 -6.26
C TYR A 103 -9.10 4.64 -7.66
N SER A 104 -10.06 4.39 -8.53
CA SER A 104 -9.90 4.48 -9.99
C SER A 104 -9.38 5.82 -10.50
N VAL A 105 -8.24 5.77 -11.19
CA VAL A 105 -7.71 6.81 -12.06
C VAL A 105 -7.46 6.20 -13.43
N MET A 106 -8.22 6.66 -14.43
CA MET A 106 -8.09 6.21 -15.80
C MET A 106 -7.10 7.10 -16.56
N PRO A 107 -6.31 6.55 -17.50
CA PRO A 107 -5.47 7.35 -18.39
C PRO A 107 -6.31 8.42 -19.12
N GLN A 108 -5.83 9.66 -19.11
CA GLN A 108 -6.43 10.78 -19.86
C GLN A 108 -5.44 11.30 -20.90
N ASP A 109 -5.97 11.97 -21.94
CA ASP A 109 -5.13 12.64 -22.96
C ASP A 109 -4.23 13.71 -22.34
N ASP A 110 -4.69 14.34 -21.26
CA ASP A 110 -3.92 15.29 -20.46
C ASP A 110 -3.21 14.57 -19.31
N ALA A 111 -1.89 14.39 -19.46
CA ALA A 111 -1.04 13.76 -18.45
C ALA A 111 -1.11 14.48 -17.10
N LYS A 112 -1.26 15.82 -17.09
CA LYS A 112 -1.33 16.60 -15.86
C LYS A 112 -2.62 16.31 -15.09
N LYS A 113 -3.75 16.18 -15.79
CA LYS A 113 -5.03 15.79 -15.15
C LYS A 113 -4.98 14.38 -14.59
N THR A 114 -4.31 13.47 -15.29
CA THR A 114 -4.08 12.11 -14.77
C THR A 114 -3.25 12.15 -13.49
N GLU A 115 -2.15 12.92 -13.48
CA GLU A 115 -1.30 13.10 -12.30
C GLU A 115 -2.06 13.74 -11.12
N GLU A 116 -2.82 14.80 -11.35
CA GLU A 116 -3.66 15.44 -10.32
C GLU A 116 -4.69 14.47 -9.72
N ALA A 117 -5.32 13.65 -10.56
CA ALA A 117 -6.25 12.61 -10.09
C ALA A 117 -5.53 11.53 -9.28
N LEU A 118 -4.30 11.13 -9.65
CA LEU A 118 -3.49 10.19 -8.87
C LEU A 118 -3.14 10.77 -7.49
N HIS A 119 -2.77 12.05 -7.39
CA HIS A 119 -2.52 12.71 -6.09
C HIS A 119 -3.75 12.65 -5.18
N GLU A 120 -4.92 13.02 -5.72
CA GLU A 120 -6.17 13.02 -4.96
C GLU A 120 -6.55 11.61 -4.48
N ARG A 121 -6.54 10.63 -5.38
CA ARG A 121 -6.89 9.24 -5.05
C ARG A 121 -5.87 8.56 -4.15
N THR A 122 -4.60 8.94 -4.20
CA THR A 122 -3.57 8.44 -3.26
C THR A 122 -3.80 8.95 -1.85
N ARG A 123 -4.09 10.24 -1.69
CA ARG A 123 -4.45 10.80 -0.37
C ARG A 123 -5.71 10.16 0.20
N GLU A 124 -6.73 10.01 -0.63
CA GLU A 124 -7.98 9.34 -0.24
C GLU A 124 -7.71 7.89 0.21
N ALA A 125 -6.96 7.13 -0.58
CA ALA A 125 -6.62 5.75 -0.26
C ALA A 125 -5.85 5.61 1.06
N ALA A 126 -4.80 6.42 1.25
CA ALA A 126 -4.01 6.39 2.47
C ALA A 126 -4.85 6.75 3.70
N GLY A 127 -5.67 7.81 3.59
CA GLY A 127 -6.59 8.22 4.65
C GLY A 127 -7.60 7.13 5.00
N ASN A 128 -8.22 6.50 4.00
CA ASN A 128 -9.16 5.41 4.22
C ASN A 128 -8.48 4.18 4.85
N ILE A 129 -7.28 3.81 4.39
CA ILE A 129 -6.61 2.60 4.87
C ILE A 129 -6.16 2.75 6.33
N LEU A 130 -5.55 3.87 6.71
CA LEU A 130 -5.08 4.07 8.09
C LEU A 130 -6.21 4.28 9.10
N ASN A 131 -7.41 4.65 8.64
CA ASN A 131 -8.53 5.00 9.51
C ASN A 131 -9.73 4.04 9.41
N ASN A 132 -9.61 2.90 8.72
CA ASN A 132 -10.71 1.94 8.55
C ASN A 132 -10.68 0.85 9.63
N PRO A 133 -11.66 0.82 10.58
CA PRO A 133 -11.70 -0.18 11.65
C PRO A 133 -11.76 -1.63 11.16
N ALA A 134 -12.28 -1.87 9.95
CA ALA A 134 -12.34 -3.21 9.37
C ALA A 134 -10.95 -3.78 8.99
N LEU A 135 -9.94 -2.91 8.89
CA LEU A 135 -8.56 -3.30 8.57
C LEU A 135 -7.71 -3.55 9.83
N ARG A 136 -8.20 -3.19 11.03
CA ARG A 136 -7.44 -3.35 12.26
C ARG A 136 -6.95 -4.78 12.46
N GLY A 137 -5.64 -4.91 12.68
CA GLY A 137 -5.02 -6.22 12.88
C GLY A 137 -4.93 -7.09 11.63
N LYS A 138 -5.23 -6.55 10.44
CA LYS A 138 -5.22 -7.28 9.16
C LYS A 138 -4.02 -6.92 8.31
N THR A 139 -3.71 -7.82 7.38
CA THR A 139 -2.78 -7.56 6.28
C THR A 139 -3.56 -7.11 5.05
N VAL A 140 -3.08 -6.07 4.37
CA VAL A 140 -3.63 -5.60 3.10
C VAL A 140 -2.55 -5.53 2.02
N VAL A 141 -2.96 -5.62 0.76
CA VAL A 141 -2.06 -5.47 -0.39
C VAL A 141 -2.43 -4.20 -1.14
N MET A 142 -1.44 -3.36 -1.45
CA MET A 142 -1.60 -2.16 -2.27
C MET A 142 -0.72 -2.29 -3.51
N VAL A 143 -1.36 -2.45 -4.67
CA VAL A 143 -0.68 -2.34 -5.97
C VAL A 143 -0.86 -0.91 -6.45
N TRP A 144 0.21 -0.15 -6.59
CA TRP A 144 0.13 1.31 -6.75
C TRP A 144 0.96 1.85 -7.92
N ASP A 145 0.70 3.10 -8.29
CA ASP A 145 1.56 3.83 -9.24
C ASP A 145 2.92 4.12 -8.59
N ARG A 146 4.03 3.82 -9.27
CA ARG A 146 5.37 3.88 -8.66
C ARG A 146 5.69 5.27 -8.10
N ARG A 147 5.35 6.34 -8.83
CA ARG A 147 5.70 7.72 -8.45
C ARG A 147 4.89 8.14 -7.23
N HIS A 148 3.69 7.58 -7.09
CA HIS A 148 2.86 7.74 -5.92
C HIS A 148 3.20 6.76 -4.79
N ILE A 149 4.10 5.79 -4.98
CA ILE A 149 4.71 5.05 -3.85
C ILE A 149 5.80 5.92 -3.21
N ALA A 150 6.79 6.33 -4.01
CA ALA A 150 7.89 7.21 -3.58
C ALA A 150 8.53 7.90 -4.79
N ASP A 151 8.55 9.23 -4.78
CA ASP A 151 9.14 10.06 -5.84
C ASP A 151 9.69 11.36 -5.21
N PRO A 152 11.01 11.63 -5.31
CA PRO A 152 11.61 12.76 -4.63
C PRO A 152 11.12 14.12 -5.17
N ASP A 153 10.72 14.22 -6.44
CA ASP A 153 10.21 15.46 -7.02
C ASP A 153 8.82 15.77 -6.48
N PHE A 154 7.97 14.75 -6.33
CA PHE A 154 6.67 14.89 -5.68
C PHE A 154 6.82 15.25 -4.21
N GLU A 155 7.72 14.60 -3.49
CA GLU A 155 7.91 14.87 -2.05
C GLU A 155 8.46 16.28 -1.78
N ALA A 156 9.31 16.80 -2.68
CA ALA A 156 9.81 18.17 -2.59
C ALA A 156 8.74 19.23 -2.93
N LYS A 157 7.81 18.90 -3.82
CA LYS A 157 6.75 19.82 -4.27
C LYS A 157 5.53 19.83 -3.36
N TYR A 158 5.18 18.67 -2.80
CA TYR A 158 3.96 18.45 -2.03
C TYR A 158 4.31 17.96 -0.63
N GLU A 159 4.38 18.88 0.32
CA GLU A 159 4.75 18.60 1.70
C GLU A 159 3.53 18.61 2.64
N ARG A 160 3.68 17.96 3.81
CA ARG A 160 2.74 18.00 4.93
C ARG A 160 1.30 17.67 4.50
N GLU A 161 0.36 18.60 4.69
CA GLU A 161 -1.06 18.42 4.38
C GLU A 161 -1.34 18.20 2.88
N SER A 162 -0.37 18.54 2.02
CA SER A 162 -0.45 18.32 0.58
C SER A 162 0.23 17.04 0.11
N ALA A 163 0.86 16.27 1.00
CA ALA A 163 1.62 15.05 0.65
C ALA A 163 0.86 14.11 -0.30
N VAL A 164 1.57 13.54 -1.27
CA VAL A 164 0.96 12.75 -2.36
C VAL A 164 1.56 11.37 -2.57
N THR A 165 2.67 11.04 -1.91
CA THR A 165 3.29 9.70 -1.99
C THR A 165 2.87 8.85 -0.80
N LEU A 166 2.75 7.53 -0.99
CA LEU A 166 2.49 6.58 0.10
C LEU A 166 3.59 6.65 1.16
N ARG A 167 4.84 6.88 0.74
CA ARG A 167 5.98 7.08 1.65
C ARG A 167 5.73 8.23 2.63
N GLN A 168 5.28 9.40 2.16
CA GLN A 168 4.91 10.52 3.04
C GLN A 168 3.64 10.24 3.85
N LEU A 169 2.60 9.73 3.17
CA LEU A 169 1.26 9.56 3.74
C LEU A 169 1.18 8.48 4.82
N PHE A 170 2.06 7.47 4.75
CA PHE A 170 2.21 6.45 5.78
C PHE A 170 3.34 6.74 6.76
N HIS A 171 3.93 7.95 6.71
CA HIS A 171 5.01 8.38 7.61
C HIS A 171 6.21 7.44 7.61
N LEU A 172 6.57 6.89 6.44
CA LEU A 172 7.64 5.90 6.33
C LEU A 172 9.03 6.52 6.49
N ASP A 173 9.16 7.84 6.42
CA ASP A 173 10.42 8.57 6.56
C ASP A 173 11.07 8.43 7.94
N ILE A 174 10.30 8.10 8.97
CA ILE A 174 10.81 7.86 10.33
C ILE A 174 11.40 6.45 10.50
N VAL A 175 11.13 5.54 9.56
CA VAL A 175 11.56 4.14 9.64
C VAL A 175 12.86 3.97 8.87
N PRO A 176 13.91 3.37 9.48
CA PRO A 176 15.18 3.18 8.80
C PRO A 176 15.05 2.22 7.61
N GLY A 177 15.80 2.51 6.54
CA GLY A 177 15.92 1.64 5.38
C GLY A 177 14.87 1.83 4.28
N VAL A 178 13.90 2.74 4.45
CA VAL A 178 12.91 3.07 3.42
C VAL A 178 13.58 3.90 2.31
N PRO A 179 13.61 3.42 1.05
CA PRO A 179 14.16 4.18 -0.07
C PRO A 179 13.40 5.49 -0.30
N ARG A 180 14.07 6.49 -0.88
CA ARG A 180 13.44 7.80 -1.21
C ARG A 180 12.68 7.80 -2.53
N GLU A 181 12.95 6.84 -3.39
CA GLU A 181 12.39 6.74 -4.72
C GLU A 181 12.06 5.29 -5.02
N TRP A 182 11.01 5.06 -5.80
CA TRP A 182 10.77 3.80 -6.49
C TRP A 182 11.33 3.87 -7.93
N PRO A 183 12.41 3.15 -8.27
CA PRO A 183 13.08 3.24 -9.56
C PRO A 183 12.16 2.93 -10.75
N LYS A 184 12.39 3.62 -11.88
CA LYS A 184 11.44 3.67 -13.01
C LYS A 184 11.01 2.32 -13.56
N ASP A 185 11.97 1.44 -13.78
CA ASP A 185 11.75 0.15 -14.45
C ASP A 185 11.86 -1.03 -13.47
N ASN A 186 11.68 -0.75 -12.17
CA ASN A 186 11.75 -1.79 -11.14
C ASN A 186 10.35 -2.24 -10.72
N HIS A 187 10.03 -3.50 -11.02
CA HIS A 187 8.76 -4.14 -10.69
C HIS A 187 8.94 -5.28 -9.67
N ASP A 188 10.16 -5.43 -9.15
CA ASP A 188 10.71 -6.67 -8.62
C ASP A 188 10.73 -6.73 -7.10
N TYR A 189 10.08 -5.80 -6.41
CA TYR A 189 10.14 -5.73 -4.95
C TYR A 189 8.77 -5.51 -4.32
N PHE A 190 8.68 -5.92 -3.07
CA PHE A 190 7.66 -5.52 -2.14
C PHE A 190 8.26 -4.55 -1.11
N TRP A 191 7.48 -3.55 -0.74
CA TRP A 191 7.67 -2.79 0.48
C TRP A 191 6.66 -3.32 1.51
N ILE A 192 7.15 -3.95 2.56
CA ILE A 192 6.32 -4.51 3.64
C ILE A 192 6.45 -3.60 4.84
N VAL A 193 5.32 -3.02 5.25
CA VAL A 193 5.25 -2.08 6.37
C VAL A 193 4.40 -2.70 7.48
N ASP A 194 4.96 -2.83 8.67
CA ASP A 194 4.27 -3.32 9.86
C ASP A 194 3.89 -2.14 10.77
N PHE A 195 2.70 -2.20 11.36
CA PHE A 195 2.19 -1.21 12.31
C PHE A 195 1.90 -1.87 13.68
N PRO A 196 2.11 -1.16 14.79
CA PRO A 196 1.66 -1.62 16.11
C PRO A 196 0.13 -1.66 16.19
N ASP A 197 -0.42 -2.53 17.05
CA ASP A 197 -1.87 -2.50 17.30
C ASP A 197 -2.29 -1.13 17.86
N GLY A 198 -3.35 -0.57 17.30
CA GLY A 198 -3.88 0.73 17.70
C GLY A 198 -3.02 1.94 17.30
N SER A 199 -2.01 1.79 16.45
CA SER A 199 -1.14 2.88 15.96
C SER A 199 -1.11 2.98 14.43
N ASN A 200 -1.21 4.20 13.89
CA ASN A 200 -0.96 4.51 12.48
C ASN A 200 0.49 4.95 12.21
N VAL A 201 1.34 4.93 13.24
CA VAL A 201 2.78 5.17 13.12
C VAL A 201 3.45 3.83 12.76
N PRO A 202 4.20 3.75 11.64
CA PRO A 202 4.83 2.50 11.21
C PRO A 202 5.92 2.07 12.19
N LEU A 203 6.02 0.77 12.42
CA LEU A 203 6.98 0.15 13.34
C LEU A 203 8.21 -0.39 12.62
N LYS A 204 7.98 -1.08 11.50
CA LYS A 204 9.04 -1.78 10.77
C LYS A 204 8.79 -1.65 9.27
N PHE A 205 9.90 -1.54 8.54
CA PHE A 205 9.94 -1.62 7.09
C PHE A 205 10.83 -2.80 6.69
N GLU A 206 10.41 -3.50 5.65
CA GLU A 206 11.20 -4.53 4.99
C GLU A 206 11.01 -4.41 3.47
N MET A 207 12.13 -4.29 2.76
CA MET A 207 12.15 -4.36 1.30
C MET A 207 12.51 -5.79 0.90
N MET A 208 11.61 -6.45 0.18
CA MET A 208 11.76 -7.85 -0.20
C MET A 208 11.79 -8.00 -1.72
N LYS A 209 12.89 -8.57 -2.24
CA LYS A 209 13.00 -8.92 -3.67
C LYS A 209 12.07 -10.08 -4.01
N GLN A 210 11.35 -9.94 -5.11
CA GLN A 210 10.55 -10.98 -5.75
C GLN A 210 11.48 -11.95 -6.47
N ASP A 211 11.30 -13.24 -6.21
CA ASP A 211 12.01 -14.32 -6.89
C ASP A 211 11.01 -15.40 -7.30
N PHE A 212 10.83 -15.53 -8.60
CA PHE A 212 9.87 -16.46 -9.20
C PHE A 212 10.51 -17.79 -9.66
N GLY A 213 11.83 -17.94 -9.46
CA GLY A 213 12.58 -19.14 -9.82
C GLY A 213 12.42 -19.55 -11.29
N LYS A 214 12.60 -20.85 -11.55
CA LYS A 214 12.58 -21.41 -12.91
C LYS A 214 11.19 -21.48 -13.55
N SER A 215 10.13 -21.23 -12.78
CA SER A 215 8.74 -21.34 -13.27
C SER A 215 8.33 -20.15 -14.13
N PHE A 216 9.03 -19.01 -14.00
CA PHE A 216 8.77 -17.78 -14.75
C PHE A 216 10.08 -17.20 -15.30
N PRO A 217 10.77 -17.91 -16.20
CA PRO A 217 12.14 -17.57 -16.61
C PRO A 217 12.26 -16.28 -17.42
N ASN A 218 11.14 -15.79 -17.97
CA ASN A 218 11.10 -14.59 -18.81
C ASN A 218 10.70 -13.34 -18.01
N VAL A 219 10.34 -13.48 -16.73
CA VAL A 219 10.06 -12.33 -15.87
C VAL A 219 11.40 -11.79 -15.38
N PRO A 220 11.71 -10.49 -15.61
CA PRO A 220 12.93 -9.88 -15.11
C PRO A 220 13.08 -10.03 -13.61
N ALA A 221 14.32 -9.98 -13.13
CA ALA A 221 14.65 -10.04 -11.71
C ALA A 221 15.71 -8.98 -11.37
N ASN A 222 15.37 -7.72 -11.66
CA ASN A 222 16.31 -6.60 -11.56
C ASN A 222 16.70 -6.36 -10.09
N GLU A 223 17.95 -5.96 -9.85
CA GLU A 223 18.31 -5.37 -8.55
C GLU A 223 17.68 -3.97 -8.40
N TRP A 224 17.53 -3.50 -7.16
CA TRP A 224 16.84 -2.24 -6.86
C TRP A 224 17.38 -1.06 -7.68
N ASP A 225 18.70 -0.89 -7.71
CA ASP A 225 19.38 0.25 -8.37
C ASP A 225 19.84 -0.02 -9.82
N GLU A 226 19.38 -1.13 -10.42
CA GLU A 226 19.74 -1.49 -11.80
C GLU A 226 18.68 -1.02 -12.82
N GLN A 227 19.13 -0.73 -14.04
CA GLN A 227 18.21 -0.46 -15.15
C GLN A 227 17.42 -1.72 -15.50
N GLY A 228 16.17 -1.55 -15.91
CA GLY A 228 15.28 -2.67 -16.24
C GLY A 228 15.86 -3.55 -17.34
N GLY A 229 15.92 -4.86 -17.09
CA GLY A 229 16.48 -5.87 -18.00
C GLY A 229 15.59 -6.25 -19.18
N LEU A 230 14.61 -5.43 -19.54
CA LEU A 230 13.73 -5.70 -20.69
C LEU A 230 14.41 -5.29 -21.99
N ASP A 231 14.41 -6.19 -22.97
CA ASP A 231 14.85 -5.85 -24.31
C ASP A 231 13.82 -4.96 -25.03
N ALA A 232 14.28 -4.23 -26.05
CA ALA A 232 13.43 -3.36 -26.87
C ALA A 232 12.39 -4.14 -27.73
N GLY A 233 12.53 -5.46 -27.85
CA GLY A 233 11.64 -6.35 -28.61
C GLY A 233 10.56 -7.03 -27.78
N SER A 234 10.57 -6.84 -26.46
CA SER A 234 9.72 -7.52 -25.48
C SER A 234 8.23 -7.21 -25.60
N GLY A 235 7.89 -6.17 -26.39
CA GLY A 235 6.53 -5.67 -26.51
C GLY A 235 6.04 -4.93 -25.25
N CYS A 236 6.94 -4.68 -24.30
CA CYS A 236 6.68 -3.88 -23.11
C CYS A 236 7.17 -2.44 -23.33
N ALA A 237 6.36 -1.49 -22.89
CA ALA A 237 6.73 -0.08 -22.84
C ALA A 237 7.44 0.20 -21.50
N ALA A 238 8.39 1.14 -21.52
CA ALA A 238 8.86 1.74 -20.29
C ALA A 238 7.66 2.38 -19.56
N THR A 239 7.51 2.09 -18.27
CA THR A 239 6.40 2.66 -17.50
C THR A 239 6.57 4.19 -17.43
N PRO A 240 5.52 4.99 -17.64
CA PRO A 240 5.63 6.46 -17.63
C PRO A 240 6.30 7.01 -16.36
#